data_AF-S6CS01-F1
#
_entry.id   AF-S6CS01-F1
#
_cell.length_a   1.000
_cell.length_b   1.000
_cell.length_c   1.000
_cell.angle_alpha   90.00
_cell.angle_beta   90.00
_cell.angle_gamma   90.00
#
_symmetry.space_group_name_H-M   'P 1'
#
loop_
_entity.id
_entity.type
_entity.pdbx_description
1 polymer ?
#
loop_
_entity_poly.entity_id
_entity_poly.type
_entity_poly.pdbx_seq_one_letter_code
_entity_poly.pdbx_strand_id
1 'polypeptide(L)'
;AARRSSLLTKLIPASALMIILGYPGEITSELGPKAIWGFLSTLPFIYILYVLFVGLTMSLEGQPPAVKATIGRLRLLLIGTWGVYPI
;
A
#
# COMPACT_ATOMS: atom_id res chain seq x y z
N ALA A 1 -17.83 -13.92 1.85
CA ALA A 1 -17.06 -13.90 0.59
C ALA A 1 -16.97 -12.49 -0.03
N ALA A 2 -18.08 -11.76 -0.21
CA ALA A 2 -18.12 -10.47 -0.93
C ALA A 2 -17.17 -9.35 -0.42
N ARG A 3 -16.92 -9.26 0.89
CA ARG A 3 -16.09 -8.18 1.47
C ARG A 3 -14.58 -8.35 1.22
N ARG A 4 -14.12 -9.59 0.97
CA ARG A 4 -12.71 -9.90 0.68
C ARG A 4 -12.33 -9.50 -0.76
N SER A 5 -13.24 -9.76 -1.72
CA SER A 5 -13.06 -9.34 -3.11
C SER A 5 -12.97 -7.82 -3.24
N SER A 6 -13.79 -7.06 -2.50
CA SER A 6 -13.78 -5.59 -2.55
C SER A 6 -12.44 -4.98 -2.11
N LEU A 7 -11.73 -5.59 -1.15
CA LEU A 7 -10.42 -5.11 -0.72
C LEU A 7 -9.35 -5.41 -1.76
N LEU A 8 -9.34 -6.62 -2.34
CA LEU A 8 -8.39 -6.98 -3.39
C LEU A 8 -8.58 -6.13 -4.66
N THR A 9 -9.83 -5.85 -5.05
CA THR A 9 -10.13 -4.97 -6.19
C THR A 9 -9.67 -3.52 -5.97
N LYS A 10 -9.47 -3.06 -4.73
CA LYS A 10 -8.91 -1.74 -4.43
C LYS A 10 -7.39 -1.75 -4.34
N LEU A 11 -6.83 -2.79 -3.73
CA LEU A 11 -5.40 -2.89 -3.48
C LEU A 11 -4.61 -3.22 -4.75
N ILE A 12 -5.09 -4.14 -5.59
CA ILE A 12 -4.36 -4.58 -6.80
C ILE A 12 -4.12 -3.42 -7.78
N PRO A 13 -5.14 -2.61 -8.16
CA PRO A 13 -4.92 -1.47 -9.05
C PRO A 13 -4.08 -0.38 -8.40
N ALA A 14 -4.24 -0.15 -7.09
CA ALA A 14 -3.43 0.83 -6.37
C ALA A 14 -1.94 0.46 -6.38
N SER A 15 -1.61 -0.82 -6.16
CA SER A 15 -0.23 -1.31 -6.24
C SER A 15 0.33 -1.23 -7.67
N ALA A 16 -0.49 -1.55 -8.68
CA ALA A 16 -0.07 -1.40 -10.08
C ALA A 16 0.22 0.06 -10.43
N LEU A 17 -0.65 1.00 -10.01
CA LEU A 17 -0.44 2.43 -10.18
C LEU A 17 0.82 2.93 -9.48
N MET A 18 1.08 2.46 -8.25
CA MET A 18 2.29 2.82 -7.49
C MET A 18 3.56 2.45 -8.26
N ILE A 19 3.62 1.24 -8.82
CA ILE A 19 4.76 0.76 -9.60
C ILE A 19 4.91 1.55 -10.91
N ILE A 20 3.81 1.76 -11.64
CA ILE A 20 3.83 2.49 -12.92
C ILE A 20 4.26 3.94 -12.71
N LEU A 21 3.81 4.60 -11.65
CA LEU A 21 4.20 5.98 -11.31
C LEU A 21 5.63 6.08 -10.79
N GLY A 22 6.16 5.03 -10.16
CA GLY A 22 7.56 4.98 -9.69
C GLY A 22 8.57 4.74 -10.81
N TYR A 23 8.21 3.99 -11.85
CA TYR A 23 9.14 3.59 -12.92
C TYR A 23 9.81 4.78 -13.66
N PRO A 24 9.11 5.88 -14.01
CA PRO A 24 9.74 7.07 -14.55
C PRO A 24 10.77 7.74 -13.62
N GLY A 25 10.58 7.63 -12.30
CA GLY A 25 11.53 8.09 -11.29
C GLY A 25 12.79 7.22 -11.22
N GLU A 26 12.67 5.91 -11.45
CA GLU A 26 13.82 4.99 -11.44
C GLU A 26 14.71 5.16 -12.69
N ILE A 27 14.11 5.45 -13.85
CA ILE A 27 14.86 5.58 -15.12
C ILE A 27 15.55 6.93 -15.30
N THR A 28 15.16 7.97 -14.53
CA THR A 28 15.78 9.29 -14.64
C THR A 28 17.07 9.36 -13.81
N SER A 29 18.11 10.03 -14.31
CA SER A 29 19.33 10.33 -13.56
C SER A 29 19.27 11.66 -12.81
N GLU A 30 18.24 12.47 -13.08
CA GLU A 30 18.09 13.84 -12.57
C GLU A 30 17.33 13.87 -11.23
N LEU A 31 17.85 14.59 -10.24
CA LEU A 31 17.28 14.63 -8.89
C LEU A 31 15.86 15.24 -8.86
N GLY A 32 15.57 16.22 -9.71
CA GLY A 32 14.26 16.90 -9.77
C GLY A 32 13.13 15.95 -10.20
N PRO A 33 13.20 15.34 -11.39
CA PRO A 33 12.24 14.34 -11.83
C PRO A 33 12.12 13.14 -10.88
N LYS A 34 13.23 12.67 -10.29
CA LYS A 34 13.21 11.62 -9.25
C LYS A 34 12.29 11.97 -8.10
N ALA A 35 12.46 13.16 -7.53
CA ALA A 35 11.65 13.62 -6.40
C ALA A 35 10.16 13.76 -6.75
N ILE A 36 9.85 14.25 -7.95
CA ILE A 36 8.46 14.42 -8.42
C ILE A 36 7.78 13.05 -8.58
N TRP A 37 8.43 12.10 -9.27
CA TRP A 37 7.87 10.76 -9.48
C TRP A 37 7.82 9.95 -8.18
N GLY A 38 8.80 10.11 -7.28
CA GLY A 38 8.76 9.55 -5.94
C GLY A 38 7.58 10.07 -5.11
N PHE A 39 7.35 11.39 -5.12
CA PHE A 39 6.18 11.99 -4.46
C PHE A 39 4.85 11.51 -5.06
N LEU A 40 4.76 11.44 -6.39
CA LEU A 40 3.56 10.95 -7.09
C LEU A 40 3.29 9.47 -6.79
N SER A 41 4.32 8.63 -6.70
CA SER A 41 4.20 7.22 -6.31
C SER A 41 3.83 7.04 -4.83
N THR A 42 4.14 8.04 -3.98
CA THR A 42 3.77 8.03 -2.56
C THR A 42 2.26 8.19 -2.33
N LEU A 43 1.54 8.87 -3.24
CA LEU A 43 0.08 9.02 -3.15
C LEU A 43 -0.68 7.67 -3.16
N PRO A 44 -0.50 6.78 -4.16
CA PRO A 44 -1.12 5.46 -4.13
C PRO A 44 -0.59 4.60 -2.98
N PHE A 45 0.67 4.78 -2.55
CA PHE A 45 1.18 4.09 -1.35
C PHE A 45 0.41 4.47 -0.08
N ILE A 46 0.17 5.76 0.16
CA ILE A 46 -0.65 6.24 1.29
C ILE A 46 -2.08 5.69 1.19
N TYR A 47 -2.66 5.64 -0.02
CA TYR A 47 -3.98 5.04 -0.22
C TYR A 47 -4.01 3.55 0.14
N ILE A 48 -2.98 2.77 -0.23
CA ILE A 48 -2.83 1.37 0.18
C ILE A 48 -2.79 1.26 1.70
N LEU A 49 -2.02 2.10 2.38
CA LEU A 49 -1.98 2.14 3.86
C LEU A 49 -3.37 2.45 4.44
N TYR A 50 -4.09 3.43 3.90
CA TYR A 50 -5.45 3.74 4.35
C TYR A 50 -6.40 2.53 4.21
N VAL A 51 -6.42 1.87 3.05
CA VAL A 51 -7.27 0.70 2.82
C VAL A 51 -6.88 -0.47 3.73
N LEU A 52 -5.57 -0.69 3.94
CA LEU A 52 -5.06 -1.75 4.82
C LEU A 52 -5.37 -1.50 6.29
N PHE A 53 -5.23 -0.28 6.79
CA PHE A 53 -5.44 0.04 8.20
C PHE A 53 -6.89 0.30 8.54
N VAL A 54 -7.62 1.05 7.72
CA VAL A 54 -9.03 1.41 7.99
C VAL A 54 -9.96 0.36 7.42
N GLY A 55 -9.90 0.14 6.10
CA GLY A 55 -10.83 -0.76 5.40
C GLY A 55 -10.72 -2.22 5.87
N LEU A 56 -9.50 -2.69 6.14
CA LEU A 56 -9.28 -4.05 6.61
C LEU A 56 -9.62 -4.23 8.09
N THR A 57 -9.53 -3.19 8.94
CA THR A 57 -9.94 -3.29 10.36
C THR A 57 -11.44 -3.48 10.49
N MET A 58 -12.23 -2.75 9.69
CA MET A 58 -13.69 -2.95 9.60
C MET A 58 -14.08 -4.34 9.07
N SER A 59 -13.22 -4.97 8.26
CA SER A 59 -13.44 -6.32 7.74
C SER A 59 -13.06 -7.43 8.73
N LEU A 60 -12.25 -7.08 9.74
CA LEU A 60 -11.79 -7.99 10.80
C LEU A 60 -12.73 -8.02 12.01
N GLU A 61 -13.73 -7.15 12.07
CA GLU A 61 -14.80 -7.23 13.08
C GLU A 61 -15.50 -8.59 12.97
N GLY A 62 -15.49 -9.36 14.06
CA GLY A 62 -16.00 -10.73 14.10
C GLY A 62 -15.01 -11.85 13.77
N GLN A 63 -13.75 -11.57 13.39
CA GLN A 63 -12.73 -12.59 13.15
C GLN A 63 -12.02 -13.06 14.44
N PRO A 64 -11.49 -14.30 14.48
CA PRO A 64 -10.76 -14.83 15.62
C PRO A 64 -9.54 -13.97 16.01
N PRO A 65 -9.14 -13.96 17.30
CA PRO A 65 -8.02 -13.15 17.79
C PRO A 65 -6.70 -13.44 17.07
N ALA A 66 -6.44 -14.72 16.75
CA ALA A 66 -5.24 -15.14 16.03
C ALA A 66 -5.13 -14.50 14.63
N VAL A 67 -6.26 -14.39 13.91
CA VAL A 67 -6.28 -13.78 12.56
C VAL A 67 -6.00 -12.28 12.66
N LYS A 68 -6.60 -11.60 13.64
CA LYS A 68 -6.34 -10.16 13.89
C LYS A 68 -4.87 -9.90 14.20
N ALA A 69 -4.24 -10.75 15.03
CA ALA A 69 -2.84 -10.64 15.37
C ALA A 69 -1.92 -10.83 14.14
N THR A 70 -2.16 -11.85 13.32
CA THR A 70 -1.38 -12.09 12.09
C THR A 70 -1.49 -10.91 11.12
N ILE A 71 -2.70 -10.39 10.90
CA ILE A 71 -2.90 -9.24 10.02
C ILE A 71 -2.22 -7.98 10.58
N GLY A 72 -2.26 -7.76 11.89
CA GLY A 72 -1.54 -6.66 12.54
C GLY A 72 -0.03 -6.70 12.27
N ARG A 73 0.58 -7.90 12.36
CA ARG A 73 2.01 -8.10 12.03
C ARG A 73 2.29 -7.87 10.55
N LEU A 74 1.43 -8.34 9.66
CA LEU A 74 1.58 -8.11 8.21
C LEU A 74 1.50 -6.63 7.85
N ARG A 75 0.65 -5.84 8.51
CA ARG A 75 0.59 -4.38 8.33
C ARG A 75 1.90 -3.69 8.73
N LEU A 76 2.46 -4.08 9.88
CA LEU A 76 3.75 -3.57 10.35
C LEU A 76 4.88 -3.94 9.39
N LEU A 77 4.90 -5.19 8.91
CA LEU A 77 5.85 -5.63 7.89
C LEU A 77 5.74 -4.81 6.61
N LEU A 78 4.52 -4.54 6.14
CA LEU A 78 4.30 -3.75 4.93
C LEU A 78 4.80 -2.32 5.10
N ILE A 79 4.56 -1.68 6.25
CA ILE A 79 5.16 -0.37 6.54
C ILE A 79 6.69 -0.47 6.59
N GLY A 80 7.25 -1.47 7.28
CA GLY A 80 8.70 -1.60 7.41
C GLY A 80 9.42 -1.90 6.09
N THR A 81 8.79 -2.65 5.20
CA THR A 81 9.38 -3.06 3.92
C THR A 81 9.11 -2.05 2.80
N TRP A 82 7.93 -1.42 2.79
CA TRP A 82 7.51 -0.53 1.69
C TRP A 82 7.56 0.95 2.08
N GLY A 83 7.58 1.28 3.37
CA GLY A 83 7.73 2.67 3.85
C GLY A 83 9.09 3.29 3.56
N VAL A 84 10.05 2.50 3.05
CA VAL A 84 11.37 2.97 2.60
C VAL A 84 11.34 3.45 1.14
N TYR A 85 10.39 2.98 0.31
CA TYR A 85 10.30 3.37 -1.11
C TYR A 85 10.11 4.88 -1.37
N PRO A 86 9.45 5.65 -0.49
CA PRO A 86 9.37 7.11 -0.62
C PRO A 86 10.65 7.88 -0.26
N ILE A 87 11.67 7.23 0.30
CA ILE A 87 12.90 7.83 0.84
C ILE A 87 14.06 7.61 -0.13
#